data_AF-A0A7J6MWP6-F1
#
_entry.id   AF-A0A7J6MWP6-F1
#
_cell.length_a   1.000
_cell.length_b   1.000
_cell.length_c   1.000
_cell.angle_alpha   90.00
_cell.angle_beta   90.00
_cell.angle_gamma   90.00
#
_symmetry.space_group_name_H-M   'P 1'
#
loop_
_entity.id
_entity.type
_entity.pdbx_description
1 polymer ?
#
loop_
_entity_poly.entity_id
_entity_poly.type
_entity_poly.pdbx_seq_one_letter_code
_entity_poly.pdbx_strand_id
1 'polypeptide(L)'
;MSVADLRQYLKKYYWNDHEGREFETTSKRKVIVPFDNIVRSLYKFGMEPRMIDMEPEWDSENPPIKSGLATKSVPVVVVVGHINHGKTTFLDALRGTNVVEAEPGHITQSVRAFTMDLPEASHGTTVEQASFDTERMTFIDTPGHAAFETSRGRAVEVADCALVIVSVENGADIQTEEVLLQADAFRVPVVFALNKIDLPYANVELVRNELAYQCAKLYEAGMVSSDFSDAARKAAPISALHGTNITEVKGRRRKVFCI
;
A
#
# COMPACT_ATOMS: atom_id res chain seq x y z
N MET A 1 27.09 -17.73 -8.03
CA MET A 1 27.86 -16.79 -7.20
C MET A 1 27.93 -17.37 -5.80
N SER A 2 29.11 -17.56 -5.22
CA SER A 2 29.25 -18.11 -3.87
C SER A 2 29.23 -16.97 -2.84
N VAL A 3 28.59 -17.19 -1.70
CA VAL A 3 28.44 -16.20 -0.60
C VAL A 3 29.78 -15.77 -0.01
N ALA A 4 30.84 -16.57 -0.20
CA ALA A 4 32.10 -16.43 0.51
C ALA A 4 32.89 -15.16 0.14
N ASP A 5 32.55 -14.51 -0.99
CA ASP A 5 33.37 -13.43 -1.56
C ASP A 5 32.79 -12.03 -1.36
N LEU A 6 31.54 -11.90 -0.89
CA LEU A 6 30.93 -10.59 -0.64
C LEU A 6 31.39 -10.06 0.72
N ARG A 7 32.20 -9.00 0.70
CA ARG A 7 32.72 -8.35 1.91
C ARG A 7 32.13 -6.95 2.06
N GLN A 8 31.65 -6.63 3.26
CA GLN A 8 31.18 -5.28 3.58
C GLN A 8 32.23 -4.58 4.45
N TYR A 9 32.70 -3.41 4.01
CA TYR A 9 33.60 -2.56 4.78
C TYR A 9 33.22 -1.09 4.59
N LEU A 10 33.06 -0.34 5.69
CA LEU A 10 32.77 1.10 5.66
C LEU A 10 31.63 1.52 4.68
N LYS A 11 30.50 0.83 4.70
CA LYS A 11 29.33 1.05 3.80
C LYS A 11 29.58 0.82 2.29
N LYS A 12 30.71 0.21 1.92
CA LYS A 12 30.97 -0.30 0.58
C LYS A 12 30.91 -1.82 0.56
N TYR A 13 30.43 -2.36 -0.56
CA TYR A 13 30.34 -3.79 -0.84
C TYR A 13 31.39 -4.14 -1.88
N TYR A 14 32.17 -5.17 -1.59
CA TYR A 14 33.23 -5.68 -2.43
C TYR A 14 32.94 -7.13 -2.78
N TRP A 15 33.16 -7.54 -4.03
CA TRP A 15 33.12 -8.95 -4.41
C TRP A 15 34.07 -9.24 -5.56
N ASN A 16 34.48 -10.50 -5.65
CA ASN A 16 35.26 -11.01 -6.77
C ASN A 16 34.39 -11.90 -7.65
N ASP A 17 34.66 -11.90 -8.95
CA ASP A 17 34.11 -12.94 -9.83
C ASP A 17 35.03 -14.15 -9.92
N HIS A 18 34.59 -15.17 -10.67
CA HIS A 18 35.34 -16.39 -10.92
C HIS A 18 36.66 -16.19 -11.70
N GLU A 19 36.84 -15.02 -12.31
CA GLU A 19 38.07 -14.63 -13.03
C GLU A 19 39.00 -13.78 -12.14
N GLY A 20 38.64 -13.56 -10.87
CA GLY A 20 39.43 -12.80 -9.90
C GLY A 20 39.34 -11.28 -10.06
N ARG A 21 38.37 -10.76 -10.82
CA ARG A 21 38.13 -9.32 -10.94
C ARG A 21 37.40 -8.81 -9.71
N GLU A 22 37.89 -7.73 -9.12
CA GLU A 22 37.31 -7.08 -7.94
C GLU A 22 36.32 -5.98 -8.35
N PHE A 23 35.16 -5.96 -7.71
CA PHE A 23 34.09 -5.00 -7.95
C PHE A 23 33.72 -4.30 -6.64
N GLU A 24 33.44 -2.99 -6.69
CA GLU A 24 32.93 -2.24 -5.54
C GLU A 24 31.61 -1.51 -5.83
N THR A 25 30.73 -1.42 -4.83
CA THR A 25 29.57 -0.54 -4.89
C THR A 25 29.17 0.01 -3.53
N THR A 26 28.55 1.18 -3.52
CA THR A 26 28.00 1.83 -2.33
C THR A 26 26.53 1.45 -2.06
N SER A 27 25.88 0.75 -2.98
CA SER A 27 24.45 0.45 -2.91
C SER A 27 24.16 -1.05 -2.95
N LYS A 28 23.59 -1.57 -1.86
CA LYS A 28 23.16 -2.98 -1.71
C LYS A 28 22.20 -3.41 -2.84
N ARG A 29 21.38 -2.49 -3.35
CA ARG A 29 20.42 -2.72 -4.45
C ARG A 29 21.09 -3.00 -5.81
N LYS A 30 22.36 -2.62 -5.99
CA LYS A 30 23.14 -2.91 -7.21
C LYS A 30 23.79 -4.30 -7.17
N VAL A 31 23.78 -4.95 -5.99
CA VAL A 31 24.36 -6.28 -5.76
C VAL A 31 23.27 -7.35 -5.66
N ILE A 32 22.12 -7.00 -5.07
CA ILE A 32 21.04 -7.95 -4.78
C ILE A 32 19.89 -7.72 -5.75
N VAL A 33 19.64 -8.71 -6.59
CA VAL A 33 18.49 -8.77 -7.49
C VAL A 33 17.49 -9.79 -6.93
N PRO A 34 16.17 -9.51 -6.96
CA PRO A 34 15.17 -10.47 -6.48
C PRO A 34 15.36 -11.86 -7.10
N PHE A 35 15.20 -12.91 -6.29
CA PHE A 35 15.50 -14.28 -6.69
C PHE A 35 14.75 -14.70 -7.95
N ASP A 36 13.45 -14.40 -8.04
CA ASP A 36 12.61 -14.74 -9.20
C ASP A 36 13.12 -14.14 -10.52
N ASN A 37 13.64 -12.90 -10.46
CA ASN A 37 14.21 -12.21 -11.62
C ASN A 37 15.53 -12.86 -12.07
N ILE A 38 16.33 -13.34 -11.12
CA ILE A 38 17.58 -14.07 -11.38
C ILE A 38 17.27 -15.46 -11.98
N VAL A 39 16.33 -16.22 -11.41
CA VAL A 39 15.95 -17.57 -11.89
C VAL A 39 15.58 -17.50 -13.37
N ARG A 40 14.75 -16.53 -13.74
CA ARG A 40 14.31 -16.34 -15.14
C ARG A 40 15.45 -15.98 -16.08
N SER A 41 16.44 -15.24 -15.60
CA SER A 41 17.59 -14.81 -16.39
C SER A 41 18.63 -15.92 -16.54
N LEU A 42 18.91 -16.66 -15.46
CA LEU A 42 19.93 -17.71 -15.44
C LEU A 42 19.53 -18.98 -16.21
N TYR A 43 18.23 -19.27 -16.33
CA TYR A 43 17.73 -20.37 -17.17
C TYR A 43 18.22 -20.24 -18.62
N LYS A 44 18.36 -19.01 -19.13
CA LYS A 44 18.86 -18.73 -20.49
C LYS A 44 20.35 -18.98 -20.66
N PHE A 45 21.11 -18.99 -19.56
CA PHE A 45 22.56 -19.16 -19.56
C PHE A 45 22.99 -20.50 -18.97
N GLY A 46 22.06 -21.43 -18.71
CA GLY A 46 22.35 -22.75 -18.17
C GLY A 46 22.99 -22.73 -16.78
N MET A 47 22.75 -21.66 -16.01
CA MET A 47 23.31 -21.48 -14.68
C MET A 47 22.28 -21.81 -13.59
N GLU A 48 22.73 -22.40 -12.50
CA GLU A 48 21.87 -22.69 -11.35
C GLU A 48 21.81 -21.50 -10.38
N PRO A 49 20.62 -20.96 -10.08
CA PRO A 49 20.46 -19.93 -9.07
C PRO A 49 20.74 -20.52 -7.68
N ARG A 50 21.52 -19.80 -6.87
CA ARG A 50 21.64 -20.06 -5.43
C ARG A 50 21.01 -18.92 -4.67
N MET A 51 20.02 -19.24 -3.84
CA MET A 51 19.44 -18.30 -2.90
C MET A 51 20.47 -18.05 -1.80
N ILE A 52 20.73 -16.77 -1.54
CA ILE A 52 21.62 -16.33 -0.48
C ILE A 52 20.76 -15.48 0.44
N ASP A 53 20.32 -16.06 1.54
CA ASP A 53 19.62 -15.28 2.56
C ASP A 53 20.61 -14.33 3.22
N MET A 54 20.38 -13.04 3.01
CA MET A 54 21.06 -11.98 3.77
C MET A 54 20.19 -11.43 4.89
N GLU A 55 18.92 -11.80 4.92
CA GLU A 55 18.11 -11.50 6.09
C GLU A 55 18.55 -12.49 7.17
N PRO A 56 19.01 -12.00 8.34
CA PRO A 56 19.24 -12.91 9.44
C PRO A 56 17.95 -13.70 9.65
N GLU A 57 18.07 -15.01 9.88
CA GLU A 57 17.03 -15.71 10.61
C GLU A 57 16.89 -14.93 11.91
N TRP A 58 15.86 -14.09 12.00
CA TRP A 58 15.42 -13.61 13.28
C TRP A 58 15.11 -14.88 14.04
N ASP A 59 15.80 -15.12 15.16
CA ASP A 59 15.41 -16.17 16.08
C ASP A 59 13.89 -16.03 16.25
N SER A 60 13.15 -16.99 15.70
CA SER A 60 11.70 -16.99 15.70
C SER A 60 11.15 -17.27 17.10
N GLU A 61 12.00 -17.17 18.13
CA GLU A 61 11.62 -16.65 19.42
C GLU A 61 11.26 -15.16 19.31
N ASN A 62 10.16 -14.85 18.60
CA ASN A 62 9.32 -13.80 19.13
C ASN A 62 9.01 -14.27 20.56
N PRO A 63 9.52 -13.62 21.63
CA PRO A 63 9.04 -13.95 22.96
C PRO A 63 7.53 -13.89 22.86
N PRO A 64 6.77 -14.90 23.34
CA PRO A 64 5.33 -14.86 23.28
C PRO A 64 4.92 -13.48 23.77
N ILE A 65 4.23 -12.71 22.91
CA ILE A 65 3.79 -11.35 23.24
C ILE A 65 3.20 -11.49 24.63
N LYS A 66 3.88 -10.94 25.66
CA LYS A 66 3.45 -11.11 27.04
C LYS A 66 2.00 -10.68 27.04
N SER A 67 1.10 -11.60 27.36
CA SER A 67 -0.35 -11.52 27.13
C SER A 67 -1.04 -10.51 28.06
N GLY A 68 -0.45 -9.33 28.21
CA GLY A 68 -0.79 -8.23 29.10
C GLY A 68 -0.12 -6.90 28.74
N LEU A 69 0.69 -6.84 27.67
CA LEU A 69 1.13 -5.58 27.03
C LEU A 69 0.60 -5.51 25.59
N ALA A 70 -0.71 -5.64 25.41
CA ALA A 70 -1.35 -5.22 24.17
C ALA A 70 -1.37 -3.69 24.14
N THR A 71 -0.23 -3.06 23.88
CA THR A 71 -0.23 -1.65 23.51
C THR A 71 -0.99 -1.54 22.19
N LYS A 72 -2.06 -0.74 22.18
CA LYS A 72 -2.86 -0.44 20.99
C LYS A 72 -1.92 -0.13 19.81
N SER A 73 -1.83 -1.04 18.85
CA SER A 73 -1.02 -0.84 17.64
C SER A 73 -1.63 0.30 16.82
N VAL A 74 -0.76 1.10 16.21
CA VAL A 74 -1.21 2.16 15.29
C VAL A 74 -1.41 1.51 13.93
N PRO A 75 -2.64 1.46 13.40
CA PRO A 75 -2.90 0.81 12.12
C PRO A 75 -2.22 1.57 10.97
N VAL A 76 -1.69 0.80 10.03
CA VAL A 76 -1.02 1.25 8.81
C VAL A 76 -1.97 1.07 7.63
N VAL A 77 -2.25 2.16 6.91
CA VAL A 77 -3.13 2.19 5.75
C VAL A 77 -2.33 2.61 4.53
N VAL A 78 -2.25 1.74 3.53
CA VAL A 78 -1.65 2.11 2.24
C VAL A 78 -2.71 2.74 1.34
N VAL A 79 -2.39 3.87 0.71
CA VAL A 79 -3.27 4.52 -0.26
C VAL A 79 -2.79 4.19 -1.67
N VAL A 80 -3.70 3.59 -2.43
CA VAL A 80 -3.46 3.01 -3.75
C VAL A 80 -4.53 3.44 -4.73
N GLY A 81 -4.22 3.42 -6.03
CA GLY A 81 -5.13 3.89 -7.09
C GLY A 81 -4.39 4.49 -8.27
N HIS A 82 -5.12 4.75 -9.35
CA HIS A 82 -4.53 5.19 -10.61
C HIS A 82 -3.93 6.61 -10.57
N ILE A 83 -3.14 6.96 -11.59
CA ILE A 83 -2.64 8.33 -11.80
C ILE A 83 -3.85 9.28 -11.88
N ASN A 84 -3.75 10.47 -11.29
CA ASN A 84 -4.80 11.50 -11.29
C ASN A 84 -6.15 11.10 -10.64
N HIS A 85 -6.20 10.01 -9.86
CA HIS A 85 -7.36 9.68 -9.01
C HIS A 85 -7.40 10.50 -7.71
N GLY A 86 -6.43 11.40 -7.49
CA GLY A 86 -6.42 12.32 -6.34
C GLY A 86 -5.96 11.69 -5.02
N LYS A 87 -5.07 10.68 -5.06
CA LYS A 87 -4.49 10.04 -3.87
C LYS A 87 -3.75 11.05 -2.97
N THR A 88 -2.82 11.79 -3.56
CA THR A 88 -2.02 12.80 -2.86
C THR A 88 -2.91 13.93 -2.35
N THR A 89 -3.87 14.39 -3.16
CA THR A 89 -4.86 15.40 -2.75
C THR A 89 -5.72 14.93 -1.58
N PHE A 90 -6.12 13.65 -1.57
CA PHE A 90 -6.87 13.07 -0.46
C PHE A 90 -6.03 13.05 0.83
N LEU A 91 -4.78 12.62 0.74
CA LEU A 91 -3.86 12.61 1.88
C LEU A 91 -3.55 14.02 2.38
N ASP A 92 -3.45 14.99 1.48
CA ASP A 92 -3.27 16.40 1.79
C ASP A 92 -4.48 17.00 2.51
N ALA A 93 -5.68 16.75 1.99
CA ALA A 93 -6.93 17.13 2.64
C ALA A 93 -7.08 16.48 4.02
N LEU A 94 -6.60 15.25 4.18
CA LEU A 94 -6.60 14.55 5.47
C LEU A 94 -5.60 15.17 6.47
N ARG A 95 -4.42 15.57 6.00
CA ARG A 95 -3.36 16.19 6.81
C ARG A 95 -3.60 17.66 7.14
N GLY A 96 -4.48 18.34 6.39
CA GLY A 96 -4.58 19.80 6.42
C GLY A 96 -3.33 20.50 5.85
N THR A 97 -2.59 19.82 4.96
CA THR A 97 -1.36 20.34 4.33
C THR A 97 -1.51 20.35 2.81
N ASN A 98 -0.86 21.26 2.10
CA ASN A 98 -0.91 21.35 0.62
C ASN A 98 0.44 20.92 0.00
N VAL A 99 0.70 19.61 -0.09
CA VAL A 99 1.97 19.04 -0.57
C VAL A 99 1.97 18.87 -2.10
N VAL A 100 0.81 18.66 -2.73
CA VAL A 100 0.64 18.53 -4.20
C VAL A 100 1.19 19.74 -4.96
N GLU A 101 1.13 20.94 -4.39
CA GLU A 101 1.67 22.17 -5.00
C GLU A 101 3.20 22.23 -4.98
N ALA A 102 3.85 21.49 -4.08
CA ALA A 102 5.29 21.53 -3.87
C ALA A 102 6.06 20.42 -4.61
N GLU A 103 5.38 19.43 -5.20
CA GLU A 103 6.03 18.35 -5.94
C GLU A 103 6.20 18.67 -7.44
N PRO A 104 7.38 18.42 -8.03
CA PRO A 104 7.60 18.58 -9.46
C PRO A 104 6.61 17.73 -10.29
N GLY A 105 5.77 18.40 -11.06
CA GLY A 105 4.77 17.75 -11.92
C GLY A 105 3.47 17.35 -11.23
N HIS A 106 3.24 17.76 -9.98
CA HIS A 106 2.01 17.49 -9.21
C HIS A 106 1.66 15.98 -9.07
N ILE A 107 2.67 15.11 -9.08
CA ILE A 107 2.53 13.66 -8.92
C ILE A 107 3.50 13.09 -7.87
N THR A 108 3.02 12.15 -7.04
CA THR A 108 3.85 11.44 -6.06
C THR A 108 4.85 10.51 -6.79
N GLN A 109 6.14 10.79 -6.69
CA GLN A 109 7.22 9.98 -7.30
C GLN A 109 7.93 9.03 -6.34
N SER A 110 7.69 9.17 -5.03
CA SER A 110 8.34 8.39 -3.97
C SER A 110 7.32 7.93 -2.94
N VAL A 111 7.50 6.73 -2.39
CA VAL A 111 6.66 6.25 -1.28
C VAL A 111 6.91 7.10 -0.04
N ARG A 112 5.84 7.60 0.59
CA ARG A 112 5.93 8.45 1.79
C ARG A 112 5.06 7.86 2.89
N ALA A 113 5.54 7.87 4.12
CA ALA A 113 4.77 7.45 5.29
C ALA A 113 4.61 8.63 6.26
N PHE A 114 3.42 8.79 6.83
CA PHE A 114 3.18 9.76 7.89
C PHE A 114 2.12 9.26 8.86
N THR A 115 2.25 9.64 10.13
CA THR A 115 1.29 9.32 11.18
C THR A 115 0.52 10.58 11.55
N MET A 116 -0.78 10.45 11.76
CA MET A 116 -1.64 11.54 12.22
C MET A 116 -2.64 11.06 13.27
N ASP A 117 -2.99 11.96 14.19
CA ASP A 117 -4.10 11.76 15.11
C ASP A 117 -5.42 12.01 14.36
N LEU A 118 -6.33 11.04 14.39
CA LEU A 118 -7.68 11.23 13.90
C LEU A 118 -8.58 11.72 15.04
N PRO A 119 -9.36 12.80 14.85
CA PRO A 119 -10.38 13.17 15.80
C PRO A 119 -11.42 12.04 15.89
N GLU A 120 -11.87 11.71 17.10
CA GLU A 120 -12.88 10.67 17.31
C GLU A 120 -14.10 10.92 16.42
N ALA A 121 -14.58 9.85 15.76
CA ALA A 121 -15.81 9.90 15.00
C ALA A 121 -16.97 10.19 15.97
N SER A 122 -17.48 11.43 15.91
CA SER A 122 -18.57 11.90 16.73
C SER A 122 -19.84 11.13 16.37
N HIS A 123 -20.17 10.10 17.16
CA HIS A 123 -21.55 9.62 17.25
C HIS A 123 -22.09 10.00 18.62
N GLY A 124 -23.18 10.76 18.59
CA GLY A 124 -23.77 11.42 19.75
C GLY A 124 -23.91 10.49 20.96
N THR A 125 -23.22 10.84 22.02
CA THR A 125 -23.68 10.61 23.38
C THR A 125 -23.17 11.80 24.19
N THR A 126 -24.05 12.28 25.06
CA THR A 126 -23.94 13.45 25.91
C THR A 126 -22.53 13.74 26.44
N VAL A 127 -22.24 15.04 26.47
CA VAL A 127 -21.22 15.66 27.33
C VAL A 127 -21.26 14.99 28.70
N GLU A 128 -20.23 14.21 29.01
CA GLU A 128 -19.56 14.13 30.30
C GLU A 128 -18.66 12.87 30.31
N GLN A 129 -17.36 13.12 30.49
CA GLN A 129 -16.38 12.14 30.97
C GLN A 129 -16.07 10.96 30.03
N ALA A 130 -15.17 11.19 29.07
CA ALA A 130 -14.38 10.11 28.49
C ALA A 130 -12.93 10.59 28.28
N SER A 131 -12.00 9.90 28.93
CA SER A 131 -10.56 10.08 28.84
C SER A 131 -10.11 9.96 27.37
N PHE A 132 -9.55 11.04 26.81
CA PHE A 132 -9.15 11.17 25.40
C PHE A 132 -8.18 10.05 24.97
N ASP A 133 -8.69 9.02 24.29
CA ASP A 133 -7.89 8.03 23.56
C ASP A 133 -7.83 8.48 22.09
N THR A 134 -6.97 9.46 21.79
CA THR A 134 -6.80 9.98 20.42
C THR A 134 -6.30 8.87 19.50
N GLU A 135 -7.10 8.50 18.49
CA GLU A 135 -6.82 7.39 17.60
C GLU A 135 -5.80 7.78 16.52
N ARG A 136 -4.56 7.30 16.64
CA ARG A 136 -3.52 7.46 15.61
C ARG A 136 -3.73 6.52 14.44
N MET A 137 -3.36 6.97 13.24
CA MET A 137 -3.21 6.13 12.04
C MET A 137 -1.95 6.53 11.26
N THR A 138 -1.30 5.55 10.65
CA THR A 138 -0.17 5.76 9.73
C THR A 138 -0.64 5.54 8.31
N PHE A 139 -0.38 6.49 7.42
CA PHE A 139 -0.70 6.38 6.00
C PHE A 139 0.56 6.22 5.17
N ILE A 140 0.52 5.34 4.17
CA ILE A 140 1.56 5.17 3.16
C ILE A 140 1.03 5.69 1.81
N ASP A 141 1.58 6.79 1.32
CA ASP A 141 1.32 7.31 -0.04
C ASP A 141 2.17 6.55 -1.05
N THR A 142 1.53 6.01 -2.10
CA THR A 142 2.21 5.25 -3.16
C THR A 142 2.07 5.91 -4.53
N PRO A 143 3.13 5.93 -5.36
CA PRO A 143 3.04 6.38 -6.74
C PRO A 143 2.06 5.54 -7.56
N GLY A 144 1.27 6.20 -8.41
CA GLY A 144 0.33 5.53 -9.32
C GLY A 144 0.93 5.09 -10.65
N HIS A 145 2.21 5.34 -10.95
CA HIS A 145 2.76 4.95 -12.26
C HIS A 145 3.12 3.46 -12.29
N ALA A 146 2.89 2.78 -13.42
CA ALA A 146 3.16 1.33 -13.58
C ALA A 146 4.61 0.96 -13.22
N ALA A 147 5.55 1.87 -13.48
CA ALA A 147 6.97 1.72 -13.11
C ALA A 147 7.25 1.54 -11.60
N PHE A 148 6.26 1.78 -10.71
CA PHE A 148 6.40 1.64 -9.25
C PHE A 148 5.64 0.44 -8.67
N GLU A 149 5.23 -0.52 -9.50
CA GLU A 149 4.52 -1.74 -9.09
C GLU A 149 5.20 -2.45 -7.91
N THR A 150 6.52 -2.65 -7.95
CA THR A 150 7.27 -3.31 -6.86
C THR A 150 7.21 -2.52 -5.55
N SER A 151 7.28 -1.19 -5.62
CA SER A 151 7.19 -0.33 -4.44
C SER A 151 5.79 -0.36 -3.83
N ARG A 152 4.77 -0.47 -4.68
CA ARG A 152 3.36 -0.58 -4.26
C ARG A 152 3.06 -1.95 -3.62
N GLY A 153 3.55 -3.04 -4.22
CA GLY A 153 3.39 -4.38 -3.65
C GLY A 153 3.99 -4.49 -2.24
N ARG A 154 5.20 -3.94 -2.04
CA ARG A 154 5.83 -3.85 -0.71
C ARG A 154 5.04 -2.98 0.28
N ALA A 155 4.43 -1.91 -0.20
CA ALA A 155 3.61 -1.04 0.64
C ALA A 155 2.30 -1.73 1.06
N VAL A 156 1.73 -2.57 0.19
CA VAL A 156 0.57 -3.41 0.51
C VAL A 156 0.95 -4.50 1.52
N GLU A 157 2.05 -5.20 1.32
CA GLU A 157 2.52 -6.28 2.21
C GLU A 157 2.70 -5.84 3.68
N VAL A 158 3.15 -4.60 3.91
CA VAL A 158 3.37 -4.06 5.26
C VAL A 158 2.16 -3.32 5.86
N ALA A 159 1.06 -3.22 5.13
CA ALA A 159 -0.12 -2.46 5.55
C ALA A 159 -1.19 -3.36 6.17
N ASP A 160 -1.87 -2.84 7.19
CA ASP A 160 -3.03 -3.50 7.79
C ASP A 160 -4.28 -3.37 6.90
N CYS A 161 -4.31 -2.41 5.97
CA CYS A 161 -5.41 -2.18 5.05
C CYS A 161 -4.96 -1.41 3.80
N ALA A 162 -5.55 -1.75 2.66
CA ALA A 162 -5.41 -1.00 1.41
C ALA A 162 -6.63 -0.09 1.17
N LEU A 163 -6.42 1.22 1.09
CA LEU A 163 -7.40 2.21 0.66
C LEU A 163 -7.25 2.47 -0.84
N VAL A 164 -8.16 1.93 -1.63
CA VAL A 164 -8.18 2.05 -3.09
C VAL A 164 -9.04 3.25 -3.50
N ILE A 165 -8.39 4.27 -4.07
CA ILE A 165 -9.05 5.48 -4.55
C ILE A 165 -9.29 5.37 -6.07
N VAL A 166 -10.57 5.45 -6.44
CA VAL A 166 -11.06 5.35 -7.81
C VAL A 166 -11.72 6.66 -8.21
N SER A 167 -11.35 7.25 -9.34
CA SER A 167 -12.02 8.46 -9.84
C SER A 167 -13.38 8.11 -10.44
N VAL A 168 -14.43 8.87 -10.11
CA VAL A 168 -15.74 8.70 -10.77
C VAL A 168 -15.73 9.15 -12.24
N GLU A 169 -14.72 9.91 -12.65
CA GLU A 169 -14.52 10.34 -14.04
C GLU A 169 -14.00 9.20 -14.93
N ASN A 170 -13.09 8.38 -14.40
CA ASN A 170 -12.36 7.36 -15.17
C ASN A 170 -12.88 5.95 -14.91
N GLY A 171 -13.54 5.72 -13.78
CA GLY A 171 -13.91 4.38 -13.33
C GLY A 171 -12.71 3.56 -12.87
N ALA A 172 -12.92 2.25 -12.79
CA ALA A 172 -11.89 1.30 -12.39
C ALA A 172 -10.98 0.95 -13.58
N ASP A 173 -9.67 1.09 -13.36
CA ASP A 173 -8.64 0.95 -14.40
C ASP A 173 -7.72 -0.25 -14.11
N ILE A 174 -6.81 -0.59 -15.03
CA ILE A 174 -5.90 -1.75 -14.96
C ILE A 174 -5.10 -1.78 -13.64
N GLN A 175 -4.71 -0.61 -13.13
CA GLN A 175 -3.96 -0.54 -11.87
C GLN A 175 -4.81 -0.86 -10.64
N THR A 176 -6.14 -0.73 -10.73
CA THR A 176 -7.06 -1.19 -9.69
C THR A 176 -7.04 -2.71 -9.60
N GLU A 177 -7.04 -3.42 -10.74
CA GLU A 177 -6.92 -4.89 -10.79
C GLU A 177 -5.59 -5.37 -10.18
N GLU A 178 -4.46 -4.76 -10.55
CA GLU A 178 -3.14 -5.09 -9.99
C GLU A 178 -3.10 -4.97 -8.46
N VAL A 179 -3.74 -3.93 -7.91
CA VAL A 179 -3.81 -3.70 -6.47
C VAL A 179 -4.66 -4.76 -5.78
N LEU A 180 -5.76 -5.21 -6.40
CA LEU A 180 -6.61 -6.25 -5.84
C LEU A 180 -5.90 -7.61 -5.81
N LEU A 181 -5.13 -7.92 -6.84
CA LEU A 181 -4.28 -9.12 -6.87
C LEU A 181 -3.24 -9.10 -5.75
N GLN A 182 -2.56 -7.97 -5.55
CA GLN A 182 -1.58 -7.81 -4.47
C GLN A 182 -2.25 -7.89 -3.09
N ALA A 183 -3.39 -7.24 -2.90
CA ALA A 183 -4.12 -7.27 -1.65
C ALA A 183 -4.61 -8.69 -1.31
N ASP A 184 -5.09 -9.45 -2.28
CA ASP A 184 -5.49 -10.85 -2.08
C ASP A 184 -4.28 -11.74 -1.76
N ALA A 185 -3.18 -11.60 -2.50
CA ALA A 185 -1.95 -12.37 -2.28
C ALA A 185 -1.39 -12.18 -0.86
N PHE A 186 -1.44 -10.96 -0.32
CA PHE A 186 -0.98 -10.64 1.03
C PHE A 186 -2.08 -10.71 2.10
N ARG A 187 -3.32 -11.08 1.72
CA ARG A 187 -4.50 -11.12 2.61
C ARG A 187 -4.78 -9.80 3.33
N VAL A 188 -4.53 -8.70 2.63
CA VAL A 188 -4.75 -7.34 3.13
C VAL A 188 -6.19 -6.93 2.82
N PRO A 189 -6.97 -6.47 3.80
CA PRO A 189 -8.33 -6.02 3.55
C PRO A 189 -8.36 -4.74 2.71
N VAL A 190 -9.36 -4.63 1.84
CA VAL A 190 -9.50 -3.54 0.87
C VAL A 190 -10.71 -2.67 1.21
N VAL A 191 -10.49 -1.35 1.22
CA VAL A 191 -11.53 -0.33 1.34
C VAL A 191 -11.50 0.55 0.10
N PHE A 192 -12.65 0.79 -0.52
CA PHE A 192 -12.74 1.64 -1.70
C PHE A 192 -13.28 3.04 -1.38
N ALA A 193 -12.72 4.04 -2.04
CA ALA A 193 -13.23 5.41 -2.07
C ALA A 193 -13.38 5.91 -3.51
N LEU A 194 -14.55 6.42 -3.85
CA LEU A 194 -14.89 7.00 -5.14
C LEU A 194 -14.69 8.51 -5.07
N ASN A 195 -13.64 9.01 -5.70
CA ASN A 195 -13.21 10.40 -5.66
C ASN A 195 -13.75 11.22 -6.84
N LYS A 196 -13.69 12.55 -6.72
CA LYS A 196 -14.17 13.55 -7.69
C LYS A 196 -15.70 13.62 -7.83
N ILE A 197 -16.43 13.41 -6.73
CA ILE A 197 -17.90 13.55 -6.71
C ILE A 197 -18.38 15.00 -6.92
N ASP A 198 -17.47 15.96 -6.85
CA ASP A 198 -17.70 17.38 -7.10
C ASP A 198 -17.93 17.72 -8.59
N LEU A 199 -17.61 16.80 -9.50
CA LEU A 199 -17.84 17.00 -10.92
C LEU A 199 -19.35 17.01 -11.25
N PRO A 200 -19.84 17.94 -12.10
CA PRO A 200 -21.26 18.09 -12.39
C PRO A 200 -21.86 16.88 -13.13
N TYR A 201 -21.02 16.06 -13.75
CA TYR A 201 -21.38 14.83 -14.46
C TYR A 201 -21.02 13.56 -13.68
N ALA A 202 -20.63 13.66 -12.40
CA ALA A 202 -20.25 12.52 -11.58
C ALA A 202 -21.45 11.56 -11.39
N ASN A 203 -21.28 10.31 -11.81
CA ASN A 203 -22.25 9.25 -11.56
C ASN A 203 -21.64 8.15 -10.67
N VAL A 204 -21.76 8.36 -9.37
CA VAL A 204 -21.21 7.47 -8.33
C VAL A 204 -21.78 6.05 -8.43
N GLU A 205 -23.09 5.92 -8.68
CA GLU A 205 -23.73 4.60 -8.73
C GLU A 205 -23.27 3.77 -9.92
N LEU A 206 -23.09 4.41 -11.08
CA LEU A 206 -22.58 3.72 -12.27
C LEU A 206 -21.19 3.13 -11.99
N VAL A 207 -20.27 3.96 -11.49
CA VAL A 207 -18.89 3.54 -11.20
C VAL A 207 -18.82 2.51 -10.07
N ARG A 208 -19.68 2.64 -9.05
CA ARG A 208 -19.80 1.65 -7.99
C ARG A 208 -20.22 0.29 -8.52
N ASN A 209 -21.24 0.25 -9.37
CA ASN A 209 -21.74 -0.98 -9.97
C ASN A 209 -20.70 -1.60 -10.92
N GLU A 210 -20.01 -0.78 -11.70
CA GLU A 210 -18.92 -1.22 -12.56
C GLU A 210 -17.77 -1.83 -11.76
N LEU A 211 -17.31 -1.15 -10.70
CA LEU A 211 -16.25 -1.65 -9.82
C LEU A 211 -16.66 -2.97 -9.15
N ALA A 212 -17.91 -3.07 -8.68
CA ALA A 212 -18.42 -4.30 -8.08
C ALA A 212 -18.49 -5.44 -9.10
N TYR A 213 -18.89 -5.16 -10.35
CA TYR A 213 -18.90 -6.11 -11.44
C TYR A 213 -17.48 -6.58 -11.80
N GLN A 214 -16.52 -5.67 -11.88
CA GLN A 214 -15.11 -6.03 -12.12
C GLN A 214 -14.54 -6.92 -11.00
N CYS A 215 -14.81 -6.58 -9.73
CA CYS A 215 -14.39 -7.41 -8.60
C CYS A 215 -14.98 -8.83 -8.67
N ALA A 216 -16.28 -8.95 -8.96
CA ALA A 216 -16.94 -10.24 -9.12
C ALA A 216 -16.33 -11.05 -10.28
N LYS A 217 -16.03 -10.39 -11.41
CA LYS A 217 -15.38 -11.02 -12.56
C LYS A 217 -13.99 -11.59 -12.22
N LEU A 218 -13.18 -10.86 -11.44
CA LEU A 218 -11.86 -11.33 -11.01
C LEU A 218 -11.96 -12.56 -10.10
N TYR A 219 -12.95 -12.56 -9.21
CA TYR A 219 -13.22 -13.69 -8.33
C TYR A 219 -13.73 -14.91 -9.12
N GLU A 220 -14.70 -14.73 -10.02
CA GLU A 220 -15.24 -15.79 -10.88
C GLU A 220 -14.18 -16.38 -11.82
N ALA A 221 -13.23 -15.56 -12.30
CA ALA A 221 -12.10 -16.01 -13.10
C ALA A 221 -11.04 -16.77 -12.29
N GLY A 222 -11.16 -16.84 -10.95
CA GLY A 222 -10.19 -17.47 -10.06
C GLY A 222 -8.86 -16.72 -9.96
N MET A 223 -8.85 -15.43 -10.29
CA MET A 223 -7.64 -14.59 -10.19
C MET A 223 -7.40 -14.10 -8.76
N VAL A 224 -8.47 -13.91 -7.98
CA VAL A 224 -8.43 -13.59 -6.55
C VAL A 224 -9.22 -14.64 -5.76
N SER A 225 -8.75 -14.95 -4.56
CA SER A 225 -9.40 -15.88 -3.64
C SER A 225 -10.54 -15.24 -2.83
N SER A 226 -10.54 -13.92 -2.70
CA SER A 226 -11.55 -13.15 -1.97
C SER A 226 -12.44 -12.33 -2.91
N ASP A 227 -13.76 -12.32 -2.66
CA ASP A 227 -14.70 -11.47 -3.41
C ASP A 227 -14.74 -10.04 -2.84
N PHE A 228 -14.19 -9.09 -3.60
CA PHE A 228 -14.19 -7.66 -3.25
C PHE A 228 -15.45 -6.91 -3.70
N SER A 229 -16.44 -7.59 -4.31
CA SER A 229 -17.65 -6.94 -4.85
C SER A 229 -18.49 -6.26 -3.77
N ASP A 230 -18.57 -6.82 -2.56
CA ASP A 230 -19.27 -6.21 -1.43
C ASP A 230 -18.52 -4.96 -0.90
N ALA A 231 -17.18 -5.00 -0.87
CA ALA A 231 -16.37 -3.83 -0.53
C ALA A 231 -16.55 -2.71 -1.56
N ALA A 232 -16.63 -3.06 -2.84
CA ALA A 232 -16.91 -2.12 -3.93
C ALA A 232 -18.31 -1.51 -3.84
N ARG A 233 -19.36 -2.30 -3.55
CA ARG A 233 -20.72 -1.78 -3.29
C ARG A 233 -20.77 -0.85 -2.09
N LYS A 234 -19.90 -1.08 -1.11
CA LYS A 234 -19.73 -0.20 0.04
C LYS A 234 -18.73 0.91 -0.22
N ALA A 235 -18.31 1.22 -1.45
CA ALA A 235 -17.33 2.29 -1.69
C ALA A 235 -17.81 3.68 -1.21
N ALA A 236 -16.94 4.43 -0.54
CA ALA A 236 -17.26 5.75 0.02
C ALA A 236 -17.20 6.84 -1.07
N PRO A 237 -18.27 7.60 -1.35
CA PRO A 237 -18.19 8.74 -2.23
C PRO A 237 -17.49 9.91 -1.52
N ILE A 238 -16.39 10.42 -2.08
CA ILE A 238 -15.58 11.50 -1.51
C ILE A 238 -15.25 12.60 -2.53
N SER A 239 -15.06 13.82 -2.05
CA SER A 239 -14.37 14.87 -2.81
C SER A 239 -13.10 15.27 -2.07
N ALA A 240 -11.95 14.87 -2.61
CA ALA A 240 -10.65 15.28 -2.07
C ALA A 240 -10.45 16.81 -2.18
N LEU A 241 -11.03 17.45 -3.20
CA LEU A 241 -10.91 18.90 -3.43
C LEU A 241 -11.67 19.72 -2.38
N HIS A 242 -12.91 19.32 -2.07
CA HIS A 242 -13.76 20.04 -1.13
C HIS A 242 -13.77 19.47 0.30
N GLY A 243 -13.01 18.40 0.54
CA GLY A 243 -12.99 17.73 1.85
C GLY A 243 -14.27 16.95 2.18
N THR A 244 -15.18 16.77 1.21
CA THR A 244 -16.50 16.16 1.42
C THR A 244 -16.37 14.66 1.69
N ASN A 245 -17.06 14.18 2.73
CA ASN A 245 -17.14 12.76 3.14
C ASN A 245 -15.81 12.06 3.46
N ILE A 246 -14.71 12.80 3.63
CA ILE A 246 -13.41 12.22 4.02
C ILE A 246 -13.50 11.53 5.39
N THR A 247 -14.39 11.98 6.27
CA THR A 247 -14.66 11.36 7.58
C THR A 247 -15.48 10.07 7.50
N GLU A 248 -16.25 9.82 6.44
CA GLU A 248 -17.00 8.57 6.27
C GLU A 248 -16.07 7.37 6.01
N VAL A 249 -14.93 7.62 5.36
CA VAL A 249 -13.84 6.63 5.24
C VAL A 249 -13.31 6.25 6.63
N LYS A 250 -13.30 7.19 7.58
CA LYS A 250 -12.89 6.95 8.98
C LYS A 250 -13.91 6.11 9.76
N GLY A 251 -15.21 6.32 9.54
CA GLY A 251 -16.29 5.64 10.28
C GLY A 251 -16.41 4.14 9.99
N ARG A 252 -15.92 3.67 8.83
CA ARG A 252 -15.97 2.26 8.43
C ARG A 252 -14.90 1.37 9.09
N ARG A 253 -14.10 1.96 10.00
CA ARG A 253 -13.06 1.33 10.80
C ARG A 253 -13.51 0.08 11.57
N ARG A 254 -14.71 0.09 12.17
CA ARG A 254 -15.16 -0.97 13.11
C ARG A 254 -15.41 -2.35 12.50
N LYS A 255 -15.48 -2.50 11.17
CA LYS A 255 -15.64 -3.81 10.51
C LYS A 255 -14.36 -4.34 9.85
N VAL A 256 -13.38 -3.47 9.59
CA VAL A 256 -12.18 -3.81 8.80
C VAL A 256 -10.93 -3.91 9.68
N PHE A 257 -10.84 -3.12 10.75
CA PHE A 257 -9.66 -3.05 11.63
C PHE A 257 -9.88 -3.71 13.00
N CYS A 258 -10.98 -4.45 13.18
CA CYS A 258 -11.18 -5.31 14.35
C CYS A 258 -10.84 -6.76 13.95
N ILE A 259 -9.55 -7.04 13.83
CA ILE A 259 -8.97 -8.39 13.85
C ILE A 259 -8.00 -8.43 15.01
#